data_AF-A0A174FQS6-F1
#
_entry.id   AF-A0A174FQS6-F1
#
_cell.length_a   1.000
_cell.length_b   1.000
_cell.length_c   1.000
_cell.angle_alpha   90.00
_cell.angle_beta   90.00
_cell.angle_gamma   90.00
#
_symmetry.space_group_name_H-M   'P 1'
#
loop_
_entity.id
_entity.type
_entity.pdbx_description
1 polymer ?
#
loop_
_entity_poly.entity_id
_entity_poly.type
_entity_poly.pdbx_seq_one_letter_code
_entity_poly.pdbx_strand_id
1 'polypeptide(L)' 'MIPILRKVGWDLNPNDKVVNAILKRCEANNGECPCHNDSKDKRCPCSSYREHDVCHCNLYVKIEK' A
#
# COMPACT_ATOMS: atom_id res chain seq x y z
N MET A 1 4.82 -9.14 9.32
CA MET A 1 4.34 -7.78 9.62
C MET A 1 4.90 -6.82 8.57
N ILE A 2 4.05 -6.39 7.64
CA ILE A 2 4.36 -5.41 6.59
C ILE A 2 4.75 -4.08 7.26
N PRO A 3 5.86 -3.46 6.88
CA PRO A 3 6.19 -2.12 7.36
C PRO A 3 5.17 -1.10 6.84
N ILE A 4 4.64 -0.27 7.73
CA ILE A 4 3.80 0.86 7.35
C ILE A 4 4.68 2.08 7.07
N LEU A 5 4.54 2.66 5.89
CA LEU A 5 5.27 3.85 5.47
C LEU A 5 4.29 4.93 5.03
N ARG A 6 4.12 5.99 5.83
CA ARG A 6 3.32 7.16 5.46
C ARG A 6 4.24 8.26 4.95
N LYS A 7 4.22 8.52 3.64
CA LYS A 7 4.84 9.71 3.05
C LYS A 7 4.10 10.98 3.52
N VAL A 8 4.80 12.12 3.55
CA VAL A 8 4.16 13.42 3.83
C VAL A 8 3.02 13.66 2.84
N GLY A 9 1.84 14.01 3.34
CA GLY A 9 0.64 14.21 2.52
C GLY A 9 -0.10 12.91 2.14
N TRP A 10 0.27 11.77 2.72
CA TRP A 10 -0.40 10.49 2.54
C TRP A 10 -0.81 9.91 3.89
N ASP A 11 -1.93 9.20 3.92
CA ASP A 11 -2.34 8.37 5.05
C ASP A 11 -2.79 6.99 4.58
N LEU A 12 -3.08 6.10 5.51
CA LEU A 12 -3.79 4.86 5.21
C LEU A 12 -5.22 5.17 4.74
N ASN A 13 -5.80 4.23 4.01
CA ASN A 13 -7.22 4.29 3.67
C ASN A 13 -8.05 4.54 4.95
N PRO A 14 -8.98 5.50 4.97
CA PRO A 14 -9.79 5.80 6.15
C PRO A 14 -10.72 4.64 6.55
N ASN A 15 -10.94 3.67 5.65
CA ASN A 15 -11.71 2.48 5.95
C ASN A 15 -10.81 1.35 6.47
N ASP A 16 -10.81 1.15 7.78
CA ASP A 16 -10.02 0.11 8.45
C ASP A 16 -10.31 -1.30 7.93
N LYS A 17 -11.51 -1.59 7.43
CA LYS A 17 -11.81 -2.91 6.83
C LYS A 17 -10.99 -3.12 5.56
N VAL A 18 -10.81 -2.07 4.76
CA VAL A 18 -9.99 -2.10 3.54
C VAL A 18 -8.52 -2.23 3.92
N VAL A 19 -8.03 -1.43 4.87
CA VAL A 19 -6.65 -1.50 5.38
C VAL A 19 -6.32 -2.92 5.84
N ASN A 20 -7.14 -3.47 6.75
CA ASN A 20 -6.93 -4.80 7.31
C ASN A 20 -7.00 -5.90 6.25
N ALA A 21 -7.92 -5.80 5.29
CA ALA A 21 -8.03 -6.77 4.20
C ALA A 21 -6.78 -6.76 3.30
N ILE A 22 -6.26 -5.56 2.98
CA ILE A 22 -5.06 -5.43 2.14
C ILE A 22 -3.83 -5.97 2.89
N LEU A 23 -3.61 -5.54 4.14
CA LEU A 23 -2.46 -5.99 4.93
C LEU A 23 -2.45 -7.50 5.12
N LYS A 24 -3.62 -8.12 5.42
CA LYS A 24 -3.74 -9.58 5.54
C LYS A 24 -3.36 -10.29 4.23
N ARG A 25 -3.77 -9.74 3.09
CA ARG A 25 -3.41 -10.30 1.77
C ARG A 25 -1.93 -10.09 1.46
N CYS A 26 -1.33 -8.96 1.83
CA CYS A 26 0.11 -8.76 1.72
C CYS A 26 0.85 -9.84 2.53
N GLU A 27 0.49 -10.09 3.79
CA GLU A 27 1.13 -11.12 4.62
C GLU A 27 0.98 -12.52 4.00
N ALA A 28 -0.22 -12.86 3.52
CA ALA A 28 -0.46 -14.14 2.84
C ALA A 28 0.32 -14.26 1.52
N ASN A 29 0.66 -13.14 0.89
CA ASN A 29 1.43 -13.07 -0.35
C ASN A 29 2.92 -12.80 -0.08
N ASN A 30 3.45 -13.36 1.02
CA ASN A 30 4.85 -13.20 1.41
C ASN A 30 5.32 -11.75 1.46
N GLY A 31 4.45 -10.79 1.80
CA GLY A 31 4.76 -9.37 1.86
C GLY A 31 4.51 -8.56 0.58
N GLU A 32 4.20 -9.20 -0.55
CA GLU A 32 4.01 -8.53 -1.82
C GLU A 32 2.61 -7.90 -1.98
N CYS A 33 2.53 -6.85 -2.78
CA CYS A 33 1.31 -6.10 -3.00
C CYS A 33 0.23 -6.98 -3.65
N PRO A 34 -0.98 -7.07 -3.06
CA PRO A 34 -1.99 -8.05 -3.46
C PRO A 34 -2.79 -7.64 -4.69
N CYS A 35 -2.59 -6.43 -5.23
CA CYS A 35 -3.29 -5.98 -6.44
C CYS A 35 -2.56 -6.31 -7.75
N HIS A 36 -1.43 -7.05 -7.68
CA HIS A 36 -0.65 -7.47 -8.84
C HIS A 36 -0.35 -6.33 -9.84
N ASN A 37 -0.13 -5.11 -9.33
CA ASN A 37 0.26 -3.97 -10.15
C ASN A 37 1.62 -4.21 -10.83
N ASP A 38 2.02 -3.33 -11.74
CA ASP A 38 3.25 -3.42 -12.53
C ASP A 38 4.51 -2.81 -11.88
N SER A 39 4.52 -2.54 -10.56
CA SER A 39 5.72 -2.05 -9.85
C SER A 39 6.95 -2.92 -10.10
N LYS A 40 8.14 -2.31 -10.21
CA LYS A 40 9.42 -3.05 -10.31
C LYS A 40 9.69 -3.88 -9.06
N ASP A 41 9.49 -3.29 -7.88
CA ASP A 41 9.51 -4.02 -6.61
C ASP A 41 8.07 -4.14 -6.09
N LYS A 42 7.59 -5.38 -5.98
CA LYS A 42 6.23 -5.70 -5.55
C LYS A 42 6.07 -5.74 -4.04
N ARG A 43 7.14 -5.78 -3.24
CA ARG A 43 7.08 -5.84 -1.77
C ARG A 43 6.33 -4.62 -1.23
N CYS A 44 5.27 -4.79 -0.45
CA CYS A 44 4.52 -3.67 0.10
C CYS A 44 5.35 -2.98 1.21
N PRO A 45 5.49 -1.63 1.20
CA PRO A 45 5.03 -0.68 0.20
C PRO A 45 5.83 -0.76 -1.12
N CYS A 46 5.13 -0.99 -2.24
CA CYS A 46 5.77 -1.27 -3.54
C CYS A 46 6.46 -0.03 -4.14
N SER A 47 7.30 -0.26 -5.15
CA SER A 47 8.05 0.84 -5.79
C SER A 47 7.13 1.91 -6.40
N SER A 48 5.95 1.56 -6.93
CA SER A 48 4.98 2.57 -7.40
C SER A 48 4.60 3.57 -6.31
N TYR A 49 4.43 3.11 -5.07
CA TYR A 49 4.11 4.01 -3.96
C TYR A 49 5.34 4.80 -3.51
N ARG A 50 6.45 4.10 -3.29
CA ARG A 50 7.68 4.70 -2.77
C ARG A 50 8.23 5.77 -3.71
N GLU A 51 8.32 5.46 -4.99
CA GLU A 51 9.08 6.22 -5.99
C GLU A 51 8.20 7.03 -6.95
N HIS A 52 6.95 6.60 -7.18
CA HIS A 52 6.07 7.23 -8.19
C HIS A 52 4.81 7.86 -7.60
N ASP A 53 4.65 7.88 -6.28
CA ASP A 53 3.49 8.50 -5.63
C ASP A 53 2.15 7.89 -6.08
N VAL A 54 2.12 6.58 -6.29
CA VAL A 54 0.92 5.81 -6.69
C VAL A 54 0.77 4.54 -5.85
N CYS A 55 -0.34 4.43 -5.11
CA CYS A 55 -0.76 3.18 -4.46
C CYS A 55 -1.97 2.59 -5.18
N HIS A 56 -1.76 1.61 -6.05
CA HIS A 56 -2.83 1.02 -6.87
C HIS A 56 -3.91 0.28 -6.06
N CYS A 57 -3.57 -0.26 -4.88
CA CYS A 57 -4.53 -0.97 -4.03
C CYS A 57 -5.29 -0.05 -3.07
N ASN A 58 -5.01 1.27 -3.08
CA ASN A 58 -5.57 2.26 -2.16
C ASN A 58 -5.29 1.97 -0.68
N LEU A 59 -4.23 1.22 -0.34
CA LEU A 59 -3.78 1.10 1.06
C LEU A 59 -3.33 2.47 1.59
N TYR A 60 -2.56 3.19 0.77
CA TYR A 60 -2.15 4.56 1.03
C TYR A 60 -2.95 5.49 0.11
N VAL A 61 -3.55 6.53 0.67
CA VAL A 61 -4.32 7.55 -0.05
C VAL A 61 -3.72 8.92 0.21
N LYS A 62 -3.79 9.82 -0.77
CA LYS A 62 -3.38 11.22 -0.58
C LYS A 62 -4.39 11.87 0.35
N ILE A 63 -3.88 12.65 1.30
CA ILE A 63 -4.71 13.51 2.14
C ILE A 63 -5.12 14.69 1.25
N GLU A 64 -6.36 14.67 0.75
CA GLU A 64 -6.93 15.86 0.12
C GLU A 64 -7.15 16.92 1.20
N LYS A 65 -6.76 18.17 0.90
CA LYS A 65 -6.97 19.32 1.78
C LYS A 65 -8.33 19.94 1.53
#